data_AF-A0A5C3N6C1-F1
#
_entry.id   AF-A0A5C3N6C1-F1
#
_cell.length_a   1.000
_cell.length_b   1.000
_cell.length_c   1.000
_cell.angle_alpha   90.00
_cell.angle_beta   90.00
_cell.angle_gamma   90.00
#
_symmetry.space_group_name_H-M   'P 1'
#
loop_
_entity.id
_entity.type
_entity.pdbx_description
1 polymer ?
#
loop_
_entity_poly.entity_id
_entity_poly.type
_entity_poly.pdbx_seq_one_letter_code
_entity_poly.pdbx_strand_id
1 'polypeptide(L)'
;MPDVCSSRSPPGQLPHRKSITVPHHGPIRAAPASNAKIGITYTSLVLTPSTYLTYLTSLFHASPNVAFVRQTISDLADLLPLCSDVLVNATGVGAGRLNSINDPLVEPVRGQTMVIRRPAIDHMTLRSGIDYCDVILRGDRTAVIGGIKEHGKT
;
A
#
# COMPACT_ATOMS: atom_id res chain seq x y z
N MET A 1 -20.34 -27.82 -23.21
CA MET A 1 -19.86 -27.61 -21.83
C MET A 1 -19.02 -28.81 -21.43
N PRO A 2 -17.80 -28.58 -20.93
CA PRO A 2 -17.31 -29.41 -19.84
C PRO A 2 -16.80 -28.57 -18.66
N ASP A 3 -17.01 -29.14 -17.48
CA ASP A 3 -16.54 -28.71 -16.17
C ASP A 3 -15.03 -28.45 -16.12
N VAL A 4 -14.63 -27.33 -15.52
CA VAL A 4 -13.30 -27.19 -14.94
C VAL A 4 -13.47 -26.99 -13.44
N CYS A 5 -13.21 -28.11 -12.76
CA CYS A 5 -13.10 -28.31 -11.34
C CYS A 5 -12.40 -27.14 -10.63
N SER A 6 -13.03 -26.65 -9.55
CA SER A 6 -12.44 -25.68 -8.64
C SER A 6 -11.20 -26.27 -7.96
N SER A 7 -10.01 -25.83 -8.36
CA SER A 7 -8.81 -26.05 -7.54
C SER A 7 -8.73 -24.94 -6.49
N ARG A 8 -9.24 -25.20 -5.28
CA ARG A 8 -8.91 -24.36 -4.12
C ARG A 8 -7.43 -24.54 -3.82
N SER A 9 -6.69 -23.44 -3.79
CA SER A 9 -5.30 -23.44 -3.32
C SER A 9 -5.26 -23.80 -1.82
N PRO A 10 -4.31 -24.63 -1.36
CA PRO A 10 -4.18 -24.95 0.06
C PRO A 10 -3.78 -23.72 0.90
N PRO A 11 -4.08 -23.69 2.21
CA PRO A 11 -3.73 -22.58 3.08
C PRO A 11 -2.20 -22.46 3.18
N GLY A 12 -1.66 -21.26 2.94
CA GLY A 12 -0.23 -20.96 3.08
C GLY A 12 0.55 -20.80 1.77
N GLN A 13 -0.09 -20.96 0.61
CA GLN A 13 0.57 -20.73 -0.68
C GLN A 13 0.25 -19.32 -1.20
N LEU A 14 1.28 -18.49 -1.37
CA LEU A 14 1.16 -17.17 -2.02
C LEU A 14 0.50 -17.34 -3.39
N PRO A 15 -0.55 -16.56 -3.72
CA PRO A 15 -1.25 -16.71 -4.98
C PRO A 15 -0.33 -16.29 -6.13
N HIS A 16 -0.05 -17.26 -7.00
CA HIS A 16 0.51 -17.12 -8.35
C HIS A 16 1.61 -16.06 -8.55
N ARG A 17 2.86 -16.47 -8.35
CA ARG A 17 4.02 -15.78 -8.95
C ARG A 17 3.94 -15.93 -10.47
N LYS A 18 3.32 -14.97 -11.16
CA LYS A 18 3.56 -14.81 -12.60
C LYS A 18 4.98 -14.26 -12.75
N SER A 19 5.93 -15.08 -13.22
CA SER A 19 7.20 -14.55 -13.71
C SER A 19 6.91 -13.80 -15.01
N ILE A 20 6.90 -12.48 -14.94
CA ILE A 20 6.96 -11.63 -16.12
C ILE A 20 8.42 -11.65 -16.57
N THR A 21 8.68 -12.17 -17.76
CA THR A 21 10.00 -12.08 -18.42
C THR A 21 10.42 -10.62 -18.48
N VAL A 22 11.63 -10.32 -17.98
CA VAL A 22 12.15 -8.96 -17.77
C VAL A 22 12.49 -8.30 -19.11
N PRO A 23 11.84 -7.20 -19.52
CA PRO A 23 12.34 -6.37 -20.61
C PRO A 23 13.33 -5.35 -20.04
N HIS A 24 14.48 -5.24 -20.70
CA HIS A 24 15.51 -4.20 -20.63
C HIS A 24 15.49 -3.21 -19.44
N HIS A 25 16.47 -3.34 -18.56
CA HIS A 25 16.88 -2.26 -17.64
C HIS A 25 17.76 -1.28 -18.41
N GLY A 26 17.28 -0.05 -18.61
CA GLY A 26 18.02 0.98 -19.31
C GLY A 26 17.32 2.35 -19.25
N PRO A 27 18.06 3.44 -19.49
CA PRO A 27 17.46 4.76 -19.65
C PRO A 27 16.52 4.71 -20.87
N ILE A 28 15.28 5.15 -20.67
CA ILE A 28 14.34 5.28 -21.78
C ILE A 28 14.18 6.76 -22.07
N ARG A 29 14.31 7.13 -23.34
CA ARG A 29 13.93 8.46 -23.79
C ARG A 29 12.44 8.59 -23.55
N ALA A 30 12.06 9.49 -22.63
CA ALA A 30 10.66 9.72 -22.33
C ALA A 30 9.89 10.00 -23.63
N ALA A 31 8.65 9.51 -23.71
CA ALA A 31 7.83 9.71 -24.90
C ALA A 31 7.82 11.21 -25.27
N PRO A 32 8.01 11.61 -26.54
CA PRO A 32 8.16 13.01 -26.91
C PRO A 32 7.02 13.93 -26.41
N ALA A 33 5.82 13.37 -26.23
CA ALA A 33 4.64 14.07 -25.72
C ALA A 33 4.59 14.22 -24.17
N SER A 34 5.48 13.56 -23.42
CA SER A 34 5.38 13.52 -21.95
C SER A 34 6.07 14.69 -21.24
N ASN A 35 6.83 15.53 -21.95
CA ASN A 35 7.64 16.63 -21.40
C ASN A 35 8.56 16.21 -20.22
N ALA A 36 8.86 14.92 -20.07
CA ALA A 36 9.67 14.43 -18.96
C ALA A 36 11.16 14.53 -19.33
N LYS A 37 11.95 15.05 -18.39
CA LYS A 37 13.40 15.25 -18.58
C LYS A 37 14.19 13.95 -18.52
N ILE A 38 13.72 12.98 -17.72
CA ILE A 38 14.38 11.70 -17.44
C ILE A 38 13.30 10.60 -17.38
N GLY A 39 13.61 9.41 -17.90
CA GLY A 39 12.78 8.22 -17.82
C GLY A 39 13.62 6.98 -17.45
N ILE A 40 13.09 6.16 -16.54
CA ILE A 40 13.73 4.93 -16.07
C ILE A 40 12.67 3.82 -16.06
N THR A 41 13.06 2.63 -16.51
CA THR A 41 12.24 1.42 -16.41
C THR A 41 12.96 0.34 -15.63
N TYR A 42 12.22 -0.28 -14.71
CA TYR A 42 12.70 -1.32 -13.84
C TYR A 42 11.55 -2.22 -13.40
N THR A 43 11.87 -3.38 -12.86
CA THR A 43 10.90 -4.30 -12.26
C THR A 43 10.74 -3.97 -10.78
N SER A 44 9.49 -3.87 -10.32
CA SER A 44 9.15 -3.60 -8.92
C SER A 44 8.10 -4.60 -8.41
N LEU A 45 7.79 -4.53 -7.12
CA LEU A 45 6.74 -5.30 -6.47
C LEU A 45 5.54 -4.41 -6.16
N VAL A 46 4.34 -4.97 -6.29
CA VAL A 46 3.10 -4.31 -5.90
C VAL A 46 2.35 -5.19 -4.91
N LEU A 47 1.93 -4.57 -3.81
CA LEU A 47 1.03 -5.18 -2.84
C LEU A 47 -0.37 -4.63 -3.04
N THR A 48 -1.37 -5.52 -2.97
CA THR A 48 -2.78 -5.10 -2.89
C THR A 48 -3.12 -4.90 -1.42
N PRO A 49 -3.35 -3.65 -0.94
CA PRO A 49 -3.39 -3.38 0.50
C PRO A 49 -4.43 -4.20 1.26
N SER A 50 -5.64 -4.32 0.72
CA SER A 50 -6.71 -5.12 1.33
C SER A 50 -6.29 -6.58 1.51
N THR A 51 -5.76 -7.21 0.45
CA THR A 51 -5.29 -8.60 0.51
C THR A 51 -4.12 -8.77 1.47
N TYR A 52 -3.15 -7.87 1.42
CA TYR A 52 -1.92 -7.97 2.21
C TYR A 52 -2.18 -7.74 3.71
N LEU A 53 -3.00 -6.75 4.06
CA LEU A 53 -3.37 -6.50 5.45
C LEU A 53 -4.21 -7.66 6.01
N THR A 54 -5.17 -8.19 5.25
CA THR A 54 -5.92 -9.38 5.67
C THR A 54 -5.00 -10.58 5.90
N TYR A 55 -4.00 -10.78 5.03
CA TYR A 55 -2.99 -11.82 5.22
C TYR A 55 -2.20 -11.62 6.53
N LEU A 56 -1.65 -10.43 6.77
CA LEU A 56 -0.91 -10.14 8.00
C LEU A 56 -1.78 -10.32 9.25
N THR A 57 -3.02 -9.82 9.23
CA THR A 57 -3.97 -9.99 10.33
C THR A 57 -4.26 -11.48 10.58
N SER A 58 -4.37 -12.31 9.54
CA SER A 58 -4.57 -13.75 9.70
C SER A 58 -3.38 -14.46 10.34
N LEU A 59 -2.14 -14.04 10.05
CA LEU A 59 -0.94 -14.58 10.69
C LEU A 59 -0.94 -14.29 12.20
N PHE A 60 -1.34 -13.08 12.58
CA PHE A 60 -1.43 -12.69 13.98
C PHE A 60 -2.57 -13.40 14.72
N HIS A 61 -3.74 -13.57 14.09
CA HIS A 61 -4.84 -14.34 14.68
C HIS A 61 -4.52 -15.83 14.90
N ALA A 62 -3.62 -16.40 14.09
CA ALA A 62 -3.15 -17.76 14.29
C ALA A 62 -2.19 -17.90 15.49
N SER A 63 -1.64 -16.79 15.99
CA SER A 63 -0.76 -16.78 17.16
C SER A 63 -1.59 -16.66 18.45
N PRO A 64 -1.43 -17.57 19.43
CA PRO A 64 -2.11 -17.46 20.72
C PRO A 64 -1.63 -16.26 21.56
N ASN A 65 -0.50 -15.65 21.18
CA ASN A 65 0.15 -14.58 21.92
C ASN A 65 -0.28 -13.17 21.46
N VAL A 66 -1.24 -13.07 20.52
CA VAL A 66 -1.68 -11.77 19.99
C VAL A 66 -3.18 -11.61 20.20
N ALA A 67 -3.55 -10.54 20.89
CA ALA A 67 -4.94 -10.11 21.04
C ALA A 67 -5.15 -8.79 20.28
N PHE A 68 -6.27 -8.68 19.56
CA PHE A 68 -6.69 -7.44 18.91
C PHE A 68 -7.73 -6.74 19.78
N VAL A 69 -7.44 -5.49 20.16
CA VAL A 69 -8.35 -4.63 20.89
C VAL A 69 -8.61 -3.38 20.05
N ARG A 70 -9.89 -3.09 19.78
CA ARG A 70 -10.27 -1.86 19.11
C ARG A 70 -10.45 -0.76 20.16
N GLN A 71 -9.53 0.19 20.18
CA GLN A 71 -9.56 1.31 21.12
C GLN A 71 -9.11 2.60 20.43
N THR A 72 -9.70 3.71 20.85
CA THR A 72 -9.20 5.06 20.53
C THR A 72 -8.70 5.66 21.83
N ILE A 73 -7.47 6.15 21.81
CA ILE A 73 -6.79 6.72 22.99
C ILE A 73 -6.45 8.18 22.72
N SER A 74 -6.42 8.97 23.79
CA SER A 74 -5.91 10.35 23.75
C SER A 74 -4.44 10.41 24.15
N ASP A 75 -3.94 9.41 24.87
CA ASP A 75 -2.55 9.32 25.31
C ASP A 75 -2.06 7.87 25.34
N LEU A 76 -0.74 7.66 25.23
CA LEU A 76 -0.15 6.33 25.41
C LEU A 76 -0.26 5.83 26.86
N ALA A 77 -0.35 6.74 27.83
CA ALA A 77 -0.57 6.39 29.23
C ALA A 77 -1.85 5.56 29.45
N ASP A 78 -2.86 5.75 28.59
CA ASP A 78 -4.13 5.00 28.62
C ASP A 78 -3.92 3.48 28.40
N LEU A 79 -2.76 3.08 27.85
CA LEU A 79 -2.41 1.68 27.56
C LEU A 79 -1.54 1.02 28.65
N LEU A 80 -1.04 1.78 29.64
CA LEU A 80 -0.19 1.23 30.70
C LEU A 80 -0.84 0.08 31.50
N PRO A 81 -2.16 0.07 31.76
CA PRO A 81 -2.81 -1.09 32.40
C PRO A 81 -2.80 -2.37 31.54
N LEU A 82 -2.62 -2.23 30.21
CA LEU A 82 -2.58 -3.35 29.26
C LEU A 82 -1.14 -3.80 28.95
N CYS A 83 -0.17 -2.90 29.01
CA CYS A 83 1.22 -3.19 28.74
C CYS A 83 2.12 -2.21 29.51
N SER A 84 2.94 -2.74 30.43
CA SER A 84 3.83 -1.95 31.28
C SER A 84 5.28 -1.90 30.80
N ASP A 85 5.69 -2.82 29.92
CA ASP A 85 7.11 -3.02 29.62
C ASP A 85 7.57 -2.21 28.41
N VAL A 86 6.94 -2.45 27.25
CA VAL A 86 7.33 -1.83 25.97
C VAL A 86 6.09 -1.52 25.14
N LEU A 87 5.91 -0.24 24.84
CA LEU A 87 4.88 0.24 23.91
C LEU A 87 5.53 0.63 22.57
N VAL A 88 5.03 0.07 21.48
CA VAL A 88 5.42 0.46 20.11
C VAL A 88 4.35 1.39 19.53
N ASN A 89 4.70 2.67 19.38
CA ASN A 89 3.79 3.65 18.78
C ASN A 89 3.81 3.57 17.24
N ALA A 90 2.73 3.06 16.65
CA ALA A 90 2.52 3.00 15.20
C ALA A 90 1.27 3.78 14.74
N THR A 91 0.98 4.92 15.39
CA THR A 91 -0.28 5.68 15.17
C THR A 91 -0.30 6.59 13.94
N GLY A 92 0.81 6.69 13.18
CA GLY A 92 0.90 7.52 11.98
C GLY A 92 0.56 8.99 12.25
N VAL A 93 -0.38 9.57 11.49
CA VAL A 93 -0.87 10.95 11.70
C VAL A 93 -1.52 11.18 13.07
N GLY A 94 -1.80 10.12 13.84
CA GLY A 94 -2.28 10.21 15.21
C GLY A 94 -1.22 10.72 16.19
N ALA A 95 0.07 10.56 15.91
CA ALA A 95 1.15 11.01 16.80
C ALA A 95 1.15 12.53 17.03
N GLY A 96 0.70 13.32 16.05
CA GLY A 96 0.48 14.76 16.19
C GLY A 96 -0.76 15.16 17.01
N ARG A 97 -1.51 14.19 17.56
CA ARG A 97 -2.73 14.40 18.35
C ARG A 97 -2.75 13.67 19.70
N LEU A 98 -1.75 12.85 19.99
CA LEU A 98 -1.60 12.22 21.30
C LEU A 98 -1.07 13.26 22.30
N ASN A 99 -1.72 13.42 23.45
CA ASN A 99 -1.45 14.54 24.38
C ASN A 99 0.01 14.61 24.84
N SER A 100 0.60 13.48 25.25
CA SER A 100 1.99 13.40 25.71
C SER A 100 3.06 13.47 24.61
N ILE A 101 2.69 13.20 23.36
CA ILE A 101 3.63 13.19 22.23
C ILE A 101 3.52 14.48 21.42
N ASN A 102 2.31 14.78 20.92
CA ASN A 102 1.96 15.95 20.13
C ASN A 102 3.05 16.34 19.13
N ASP A 103 3.48 15.38 18.30
CA ASP A 103 4.65 15.55 17.41
C ASP A 103 4.37 16.66 16.37
N PRO A 104 5.06 17.82 16.46
CA PRO A 104 4.78 18.96 15.60
C PRO A 104 5.30 18.79 14.17
N LEU A 105 6.12 17.75 13.91
CA LEU A 105 6.65 17.45 12.58
C LEU A 105 5.69 16.56 11.77
N VAL A 106 4.66 16.03 12.40
CA VAL A 106 3.65 15.20 11.73
C VAL A 106 2.64 16.07 11.02
N GLU A 107 2.53 15.90 9.70
CA GLU A 107 1.49 16.51 8.89
C GLU A 107 0.72 15.46 8.05
N PRO A 108 -0.58 15.65 7.83
CA PRO A 108 -1.29 14.88 6.83
C PRO A 108 -0.94 15.36 5.42
N VAL A 109 -0.76 14.41 4.50
CA VAL A 109 -0.66 14.67 3.07
C VAL A 109 -1.81 13.97 2.39
N ARG A 110 -2.77 14.76 1.86
CA ARG A 110 -3.95 14.23 1.20
C ARG A 110 -3.58 13.63 -0.14
N GLY A 111 -3.97 12.37 -0.30
CA GLY A 111 -3.93 11.61 -1.55
C GLY A 111 -5.33 11.33 -2.07
N GLN A 112 -5.57 11.60 -3.35
CA GLN A 112 -6.81 11.22 -4.02
C GLN A 112 -6.51 10.26 -5.16
N THR A 113 -7.28 9.17 -5.23
CA THR A 113 -7.11 8.12 -6.24
C THR A 113 -8.45 7.62 -6.77
N MET A 114 -8.41 6.97 -7.94
CA MET A 114 -9.51 6.24 -8.55
C MET A 114 -9.12 4.77 -8.71
N VAL A 115 -10.07 3.85 -8.51
CA VAL A 115 -9.86 2.42 -8.75
C VAL A 115 -10.59 2.01 -10.01
N ILE A 116 -9.87 1.45 -10.97
CA ILE A 116 -10.45 0.91 -12.21
C ILE A 116 -10.33 -0.62 -12.24
N ARG A 117 -11.27 -1.29 -12.90
CA ARG A 117 -11.30 -2.74 -13.04
C ARG A 117 -10.85 -3.15 -14.43
N ARG A 118 -10.12 -4.27 -14.52
CA ARG A 118 -9.64 -4.87 -15.78
C ARG A 118 -8.96 -3.84 -16.68
N PRO A 119 -7.88 -3.20 -16.20
CA PRO A 119 -7.16 -2.23 -17.01
C PRO A 119 -6.55 -2.94 -18.23
N ALA A 120 -6.63 -2.30 -19.41
CA ALA A 120 -6.01 -2.80 -20.63
C ALA A 120 -4.54 -2.34 -20.73
N ILE A 121 -3.80 -2.44 -19.62
CA ILE A 121 -2.39 -2.05 -19.51
C ILE A 121 -1.63 -3.16 -18.76
N ASP A 122 -0.35 -3.31 -19.08
CA ASP A 122 0.51 -4.39 -18.57
C ASP A 122 1.71 -3.89 -17.75
N HIS A 123 1.87 -2.57 -17.63
CA HIS A 123 2.94 -1.93 -16.86
C HIS A 123 2.38 -0.83 -15.95
N MET A 124 3.16 -0.53 -14.90
CA MET A 124 2.92 0.62 -14.05
C MET A 124 3.59 1.85 -14.63
N THR A 125 2.99 3.01 -14.40
CA THR A 125 3.61 4.29 -14.74
C THR A 125 3.59 5.19 -13.53
N LEU A 126 4.71 5.83 -13.23
CA LEU A 126 4.80 6.85 -12.19
C LEU A 126 5.43 8.09 -12.83
N ARG A 127 4.75 9.22 -12.65
CA ARG A 127 5.21 10.54 -13.09
C ARG A 127 5.17 11.49 -11.90
N SER A 128 6.27 12.21 -11.75
CA SER A 128 6.46 13.21 -10.72
C SER A 128 7.09 14.46 -11.34
N GLY A 129 6.79 15.63 -10.80
CA GLY A 129 7.18 16.92 -11.33
C GLY A 129 6.00 17.89 -11.37
N ILE A 130 5.74 18.50 -12.52
CA ILE A 130 4.57 19.37 -12.74
C ILE A 130 3.27 18.58 -12.54
N ASP A 131 3.23 17.37 -13.10
CA ASP A 131 2.12 16.44 -12.92
C ASP A 131 2.56 15.35 -11.92
N TYR A 132 1.70 15.09 -10.93
CA TYR A 132 1.81 13.91 -10.08
C TYR A 132 0.77 12.90 -10.56
N CYS A 133 1.20 11.82 -11.19
CA CYS A 133 0.30 10.84 -11.75
C CYS A 133 0.91 9.44 -11.66
N ASP A 134 0.15 8.50 -11.14
CA ASP A 134 0.56 7.12 -11.00
C ASP A 134 -0.56 6.17 -11.47
N VAL A 135 -0.12 5.08 -12.10
CA VAL A 135 -0.96 3.97 -12.46
C VAL A 135 -0.33 2.71 -11.89
N ILE A 136 -0.94 2.17 -10.84
CA ILE A 136 -0.43 1.04 -10.08
C ILE A 136 -1.34 -0.16 -10.31
N LEU A 137 -0.81 -1.17 -10.98
CA LEU A 137 -1.49 -2.43 -11.26
C LEU A 137 -1.48 -3.34 -10.03
N ARG A 138 -2.66 -3.74 -9.57
CA ARG A 138 -2.83 -4.62 -8.41
C ARG A 138 -3.03 -6.07 -8.84
N GLY A 139 -2.75 -6.99 -7.91
CA GLY A 139 -2.86 -8.44 -8.15
C GLY A 139 -4.31 -8.94 -8.28
N ASP A 140 -5.29 -8.10 -7.94
CA ASP A 140 -6.73 -8.38 -7.94
C ASP A 140 -7.44 -7.96 -9.24
N ARG A 141 -6.69 -7.78 -10.34
CA ARG A 141 -7.19 -7.31 -11.66
C ARG A 141 -7.78 -5.89 -11.63
N THR A 142 -7.34 -5.06 -10.71
CA THR A 142 -7.66 -3.63 -10.68
C THR A 142 -6.40 -2.79 -10.83
N ALA A 143 -6.58 -1.51 -11.17
CA ALA A 143 -5.51 -0.52 -11.08
C ALA A 143 -5.95 0.63 -10.18
N VAL A 144 -5.00 1.19 -9.45
CA VAL A 144 -5.15 2.48 -8.79
C VAL A 144 -4.56 3.52 -9.74
N ILE A 145 -5.36 4.54 -10.04
CA ILE A 145 -4.93 5.74 -10.75
C ILE A 145 -4.90 6.88 -9.74
N GLY A 146 -3.74 7.47 -9.53
CA GLY A 146 -3.59 8.73 -8.81
C GLY A 146 -2.79 9.72 -9.64
N GLY A 147 -2.38 10.87 -9.09
CA GLY A 147 -2.64 11.24 -7.72
C GLY A 147 -2.66 12.75 -7.51
N ILE A 148 -3.22 13.13 -6.38
CA ILE A 148 -3.02 14.45 -5.78
C ILE A 148 -2.07 14.26 -4.59
N LYS A 149 -1.18 15.24 -4.37
CA LYS A 149 -0.32 15.31 -3.18
C LYS A 149 -0.47 16.70 -2.56
N GLU A 150 -1.38 16.84 -1.60
CA GLU A 150 -1.68 18.12 -0.94
C GLU A 150 -1.24 18.12 0.52
N HIS A 151 -0.26 18.97 0.85
CA HIS A 151 0.18 19.23 2.22
C HIS A 151 -0.83 20.13 2.95
N GLY A 152 -1.04 19.89 4.25
CA GLY A 152 -1.89 20.74 5.10
C GLY A 152 -3.39 20.72 4.77
N LYS A 153 -3.84 19.88 3.83
CA LYS A 153 -5.25 19.63 3.54
C LYS A 153 -5.59 18.20 3.94
N THR A 154 -6.70 18.02 4.65
CA THR A 154 -7.29 16.71 4.98
C THR A 154 -8.65 16.56 4.32
#